data_AF-A0A183KHB7-F1
#
_entry.id   AF-A0A183KHB7-F1
#
_cell.length_a   1.000
_cell.length_b   1.000
_cell.length_c   1.000
_cell.angle_alpha   90.00
_cell.angle_beta   90.00
_cell.angle_gamma   90.00
#
_symmetry.space_group_name_H-M   'P 1'
#
loop_
_entity.id
_entity.type
_entity.pdbx_description
1 polymer ?
#
loop_
_entity_poly.entity_id
_entity_poly.type
_entity_poly.pdbx_seq_one_letter_code
_entity_poly.pdbx_strand_id
1 'polypeptide(L)'
;MLIKLLDEEEKSKEFIYKSIYEIHSILNERTIEDLHVTIDTDPFDTLHNIEIHKLRNELEKLAKNQQNYNTDIEIDYLQPYLIKYEMINNKLTKEQALSIRNECLIDFKQTLINKMNIIQLNYDKEQGNLIKKQQWYQLNQMNLTKQNEHDYLIYCHDVTLKINTLQSLINWYKLKATEKYENLEKKLKSDARLNELLL
;
A
#
# COMPACT_ATOMS: atom_id res chain seq x y z
N MET A 1 20.06 60.00 -49.09
CA MET A 1 19.76 59.51 -47.72
C MET A 1 18.26 59.26 -47.56
N LEU A 2 17.40 60.26 -47.82
CA LEU A 2 15.93 60.12 -47.73
C LEU A 2 15.34 59.03 -48.65
N ILE A 3 15.79 58.92 -49.91
CA ILE A 3 15.28 57.92 -50.86
C ILE A 3 15.56 56.48 -50.39
N LYS A 4 16.69 56.23 -49.72
CA LYS A 4 17.01 54.91 -49.17
C LYS A 4 16.10 54.55 -47.99
N LEU A 5 15.79 55.54 -47.14
CA LEU A 5 14.88 55.35 -46.01
C LEU A 5 13.44 55.06 -46.46
N LEU A 6 12.99 55.66 -47.56
CA LEU A 6 11.69 55.37 -48.15
C LEU A 6 11.62 53.94 -48.73
N ASP A 7 12.68 53.49 -49.40
CA ASP A 7 12.79 52.11 -49.92
C ASP A 7 12.86 51.06 -48.78
N GLU A 8 13.54 51.39 -47.67
CA GLU A 8 13.56 50.54 -46.48
C GLU A 8 12.20 50.51 -45.76
N GLU A 9 11.48 51.64 -45.71
CA GLU A 9 10.12 51.71 -45.16
C GLU A 9 9.14 50.85 -45.97
N GLU A 10 9.21 50.91 -47.30
CA GLU A 10 8.36 50.12 -48.20
C GLU A 10 8.62 48.61 -48.03
N LYS A 11 9.89 48.19 -47.95
CA LYS A 11 10.26 46.80 -47.66
C LYS A 11 9.79 46.34 -46.28
N SER A 12 9.87 47.19 -45.27
CA SER A 12 9.38 46.88 -43.93
C SER A 12 7.87 46.67 -43.93
N LYS A 13 7.11 47.52 -44.65
CA LYS A 13 5.65 47.34 -44.80
C LYS A 13 5.31 46.04 -45.52
N GLU A 14 5.99 45.72 -46.62
CA GLU A 14 5.78 44.45 -47.31
C GLU A 14 6.09 43.24 -46.42
N PHE A 15 7.14 43.33 -45.61
CA PHE A 15 7.48 42.29 -44.65
C PHE A 15 6.38 42.10 -43.61
N ILE A 16 5.85 43.20 -43.07
CA ILE A 16 4.73 43.16 -42.12
C ILE A 16 3.50 42.54 -42.77
N TYR A 17 3.16 42.89 -44.02
CA TYR A 17 2.02 42.29 -44.71
C TYR A 17 2.19 40.78 -44.93
N LYS A 18 3.39 40.32 -45.30
CA LYS A 18 3.71 38.89 -45.42
C LYS A 18 3.56 38.18 -44.08
N SER A 19 4.08 38.79 -43.00
CA SER A 19 3.97 38.25 -41.64
C SER A 19 2.51 38.16 -41.17
N ILE A 20 1.69 39.17 -41.46
CA ILE A 20 0.25 39.16 -41.12
C ILE A 20 -0.48 38.03 -41.85
N TYR A 21 -0.15 37.81 -43.12
CA TYR A 21 -0.75 36.75 -43.93
C TYR A 21 -0.36 35.37 -43.40
N GLU A 22 0.92 35.17 -43.08
CA GLU A 22 1.42 33.93 -42.47
C GLU A 22 0.71 33.63 -41.16
N ILE A 23 0.58 34.62 -40.26
CA ILE A 23 -0.14 34.48 -39.00
C ILE A 23 -1.61 34.08 -39.24
N HIS A 24 -2.28 34.72 -40.20
CA HIS A 24 -3.66 34.35 -40.55
C HIS A 24 -3.77 32.92 -41.07
N SER A 25 -2.81 32.48 -41.90
CA SER A 25 -2.77 31.09 -42.38
C SER A 25 -2.63 30.10 -41.24
N ILE A 26 -1.68 30.35 -40.31
CA ILE A 26 -1.46 29.51 -39.14
C ILE A 26 -2.71 29.46 -38.26
N LEU A 27 -3.37 30.60 -38.01
CA LEU A 27 -4.58 30.63 -37.19
C LEU A 27 -5.75 29.88 -37.84
N ASN A 28 -5.86 29.93 -39.17
CA ASN A 28 -6.85 29.13 -39.90
C ASN A 28 -6.54 27.62 -39.82
N GLU A 29 -5.28 27.21 -39.94
CA GLU A 29 -4.91 25.80 -39.78
C GLU A 29 -5.22 25.31 -38.36
N ARG A 30 -4.86 26.09 -37.33
CA ARG A 30 -5.15 25.74 -35.93
C ARG A 30 -6.63 25.65 -35.63
N THR A 31 -7.45 26.54 -36.20
CA THR A 31 -8.92 26.45 -36.03
C THR A 31 -9.50 25.22 -36.71
N ILE A 32 -8.93 24.78 -37.84
CA ILE A 32 -9.33 23.51 -38.48
C ILE A 32 -8.90 22.31 -37.62
N GLU A 33 -7.68 22.32 -37.07
CA GLU A 33 -7.18 21.29 -36.15
C GLU A 33 -8.04 21.19 -34.89
N ASP A 34 -8.40 22.32 -34.28
CA ASP A 34 -9.25 22.37 -33.08
C ASP A 34 -10.68 21.87 -33.34
N LEU A 35 -11.20 22.09 -34.55
CA LEU A 35 -12.52 21.58 -34.97
C LEU A 35 -12.49 20.08 -35.27
N HIS A 36 -11.33 19.53 -35.66
CA HIS A 36 -11.18 18.13 -36.04
C HIS A 36 -9.96 17.50 -35.34
N VAL A 37 -10.04 17.43 -34.01
CA VAL A 37 -9.03 16.78 -33.18
C VAL A 37 -8.99 15.28 -33.48
N THR A 38 -8.00 14.84 -34.25
CA THR A 38 -7.66 13.42 -34.41
C THR A 38 -6.66 13.02 -33.34
N ILE A 39 -7.05 12.07 -32.51
CA ILE A 39 -6.14 11.46 -31.54
C ILE A 39 -5.59 10.20 -32.20
N ASP A 40 -4.30 10.18 -32.54
CA ASP A 40 -3.64 9.01 -33.17
C ASP A 40 -3.63 7.77 -32.25
N THR A 41 -3.66 7.99 -30.94
CA THR A 41 -3.62 6.93 -29.92
C THR A 41 -4.63 7.20 -28.83
N ASP A 42 -5.60 6.31 -28.65
CA ASP A 42 -6.55 6.38 -27.53
C ASP A 42 -5.77 6.35 -26.20
N PRO A 43 -5.96 7.34 -25.29
CA PRO A 43 -5.35 7.36 -23.96
C PRO A 43 -5.64 6.11 -23.12
N PHE A 44 -6.68 5.35 -23.47
CA PHE A 44 -7.10 4.11 -22.81
C PHE A 44 -6.73 2.84 -23.59
N ASP A 45 -5.96 2.94 -24.69
CA ASP A 45 -5.53 1.77 -25.45
C ASP A 45 -4.45 0.98 -24.69
N THR A 46 -4.93 0.03 -23.89
CA THR A 46 -4.09 -0.91 -23.12
C THR A 46 -3.39 -1.97 -23.99
N LEU A 47 -3.66 -2.03 -25.30
CA LEU A 47 -3.13 -3.07 -26.20
C LEU A 47 -1.83 -2.63 -26.90
N HIS A 48 -1.62 -1.34 -27.16
CA HIS A 48 -0.40 -0.85 -27.81
C HIS A 48 0.83 -0.87 -26.90
N ASN A 49 0.65 -0.78 -25.58
CA ASN A 49 1.75 -0.79 -24.62
C ASN A 49 2.07 -2.23 -24.17
N ILE A 50 2.51 -3.04 -25.14
CA ILE A 50 2.81 -4.47 -24.98
C ILE A 50 3.78 -4.71 -23.81
N GLU A 51 4.71 -3.78 -23.56
CA GLU A 51 5.66 -3.85 -22.45
C GLU A 51 4.99 -3.71 -21.08
N ILE A 52 4.10 -2.72 -20.91
CA ILE A 52 3.32 -2.55 -19.68
C ILE A 52 2.39 -3.73 -19.45
N HIS A 53 1.77 -4.27 -20.50
CA HIS A 53 0.91 -5.44 -20.40
C HIS A 53 1.70 -6.70 -20.00
N LYS A 54 2.89 -6.91 -20.58
CA LYS A 54 3.81 -7.98 -20.17
C LYS A 54 4.23 -7.83 -18.72
N LEU A 55 4.64 -6.62 -18.30
CA LEU A 55 5.02 -6.33 -16.93
C LEU A 55 3.87 -6.62 -15.94
N ARG A 56 2.65 -6.20 -16.26
CA ARG A 56 1.47 -6.49 -15.43
C ARG A 56 1.25 -8.01 -15.27
N ASN A 57 1.32 -8.75 -16.36
CA ASN A 57 1.15 -10.21 -16.34
C ASN A 57 2.28 -10.92 -15.58
N GLU A 58 3.50 -10.43 -15.67
CA GLU A 58 4.64 -10.95 -14.90
C GLU A 58 4.47 -10.69 -13.40
N LEU A 59 4.08 -9.47 -13.02
CA LEU A 59 3.77 -9.12 -11.63
C LEU A 59 2.63 -9.97 -11.07
N GLU A 60 1.57 -10.18 -11.85
CA GLU A 60 0.43 -11.02 -11.45
C GLU A 60 0.83 -12.49 -11.29
N LYS A 61 1.66 -13.02 -12.21
CA LYS A 61 2.24 -14.37 -12.09
C LYS A 61 3.13 -14.48 -10.85
N LEU A 62 3.99 -13.50 -10.59
CA LEU A 62 4.86 -13.48 -9.41
C LEU A 62 4.02 -13.46 -8.13
N ALA A 63 2.99 -12.62 -8.06
CA ALA A 63 2.09 -12.56 -6.92
C ALA A 63 1.36 -13.89 -6.69
N LYS A 64 0.89 -14.53 -7.77
CA LYS A 64 0.23 -15.85 -7.70
C LYS A 64 1.18 -16.96 -7.28
N ASN A 65 2.41 -16.96 -7.80
CA ASN A 65 3.45 -17.90 -7.40
C ASN A 65 3.85 -17.72 -5.93
N GLN A 66 3.94 -16.48 -5.44
CA GLN A 66 4.18 -16.21 -4.02
C GLN A 66 3.01 -16.67 -3.14
N GLN A 67 1.77 -16.47 -3.57
CA GLN A 67 0.60 -17.00 -2.87
C GLN A 67 0.63 -18.52 -2.81
N ASN A 68 0.88 -19.20 -3.93
CA ASN A 68 0.98 -20.65 -3.99
C ASN A 68 2.13 -21.19 -3.15
N TYR A 69 3.31 -20.57 -3.20
CA TYR A 69 4.44 -20.94 -2.36
C TYR A 69 4.11 -20.83 -0.86
N ASN A 70 3.37 -19.79 -0.46
CA ASN A 70 2.92 -19.61 0.92
C ASN A 70 1.82 -20.61 1.34
N THR A 71 1.04 -21.15 0.40
CA THR A 71 0.06 -22.21 0.69
C THR A 71 0.67 -23.60 0.70
N ASP A 72 1.66 -23.85 -0.15
CA ASP A 72 2.29 -25.17 -0.33
C ASP A 72 3.25 -25.51 0.83
N ILE A 73 3.78 -24.50 1.52
CA ILE A 73 4.45 -24.71 2.81
C ILE A 73 3.36 -24.84 3.88
N GLU A 74 2.70 -25.99 3.94
CA GLU A 74 2.02 -26.42 5.15
C GLU A 74 3.09 -26.66 6.23
N ILE A 75 3.50 -25.60 6.92
CA ILE A 75 4.38 -25.70 8.07
C ILE A 75 3.65 -26.56 9.11
N ASP A 76 4.20 -27.74 9.38
CA ASP A 76 3.65 -28.62 10.40
C ASP A 76 3.69 -27.91 11.75
N TYR A 77 2.50 -27.57 12.24
CA TYR A 77 2.31 -26.80 13.47
C TYR A 77 2.65 -27.60 14.74
N LEU A 78 2.73 -28.94 14.65
CA LEU A 78 3.08 -29.80 15.79
C LEU A 78 4.54 -30.27 15.79
N GLN A 79 5.21 -30.25 14.64
CA GLN A 79 6.59 -30.73 14.51
C GLN A 79 7.56 -30.17 15.56
N PRO A 80 7.58 -28.85 15.87
CA PRO A 80 8.49 -28.29 16.88
C PRO A 80 8.26 -28.85 18.29
N TYR A 81 7.03 -29.26 18.60
CA TYR A 81 6.66 -29.81 19.89
C TYR A 81 6.95 -31.31 19.95
N LEU A 82 6.70 -32.04 18.85
CA LEU A 82 6.91 -33.48 18.77
C LEU A 82 8.39 -33.88 18.82
N ILE A 83 9.30 -33.09 18.22
CA ILE A 83 10.75 -33.34 18.25
C ILE A 83 11.27 -33.51 19.69
N LYS A 84 10.70 -32.78 20.67
CA LYS A 84 11.08 -32.89 22.09
C LYS A 84 10.81 -34.28 22.68
N TYR A 85 9.81 -35.00 22.16
CA TYR A 85 9.34 -36.29 22.68
C TYR A 85 9.77 -37.48 21.82
N GLU A 86 9.93 -37.28 20.51
CA GLU A 86 10.45 -38.29 19.57
C GLU A 86 11.86 -38.78 19.97
N MET A 87 12.66 -37.93 20.63
CA MET A 87 13.96 -38.33 21.17
C MET A 87 13.88 -39.32 22.34
N ILE A 88 12.72 -39.47 22.99
CA ILE A 88 12.63 -40.11 24.31
C ILE A 88 12.04 -41.52 24.25
N ASN A 89 11.02 -41.84 23.41
CA ASN A 89 10.46 -43.21 23.37
C ASN A 89 9.50 -43.61 22.22
N ASN A 90 9.46 -42.91 21.06
CA ASN A 90 8.57 -43.21 19.91
C ASN A 90 7.05 -43.38 20.20
N LYS A 91 6.59 -43.20 21.45
CA LYS A 91 5.19 -43.32 21.86
C LYS A 91 4.88 -42.23 22.89
N LEU A 92 3.89 -41.41 22.56
CA LEU A 92 3.43 -40.31 23.37
C LEU A 92 2.43 -40.82 24.42
N THR A 93 2.56 -40.41 25.68
CA THR A 93 1.55 -40.70 26.71
C THR A 93 0.40 -39.68 26.67
N LYS A 94 -0.75 -40.03 27.25
CA LYS A 94 -1.92 -39.13 27.33
C LYS A 94 -1.60 -37.79 28.00
N GLU A 95 -0.78 -37.81 29.05
CA GLU A 95 -0.34 -36.60 29.74
C GLU A 95 0.56 -35.73 28.87
N GLN A 96 1.47 -36.35 28.10
CA GLN A 96 2.34 -35.63 27.16
C GLN A 96 1.54 -35.02 26.00
N ALA A 97 0.54 -35.74 25.48
CA ALA A 97 -0.37 -35.23 24.46
C ALA A 97 -1.15 -34.00 24.93
N LEU A 98 -1.66 -34.02 26.17
CA LEU A 98 -2.31 -32.87 26.79
C LEU A 98 -1.35 -31.70 26.99
N SER A 99 -0.12 -31.99 27.43
CA SER A 99 0.93 -30.97 27.61
C SER A 99 1.28 -30.27 26.30
N ILE A 100 1.53 -31.03 25.22
CA ILE A 100 1.83 -30.49 23.88
C ILE A 100 0.68 -29.62 23.38
N ARG A 101 -0.56 -30.10 23.50
CA ARG A 101 -1.75 -29.33 23.08
C ARG A 101 -1.80 -27.99 23.82
N ASN A 102 -1.59 -28.00 25.13
CA ASN A 102 -1.65 -26.78 25.94
C ASN A 102 -0.50 -25.83 25.62
N GLU A 103 0.72 -26.35 25.45
CA GLU A 103 1.91 -25.56 25.07
C GLU A 103 1.69 -24.88 23.71
N CYS A 104 1.22 -25.62 22.70
CA CYS A 104 0.90 -25.09 21.37
C CYS A 104 -0.16 -23.97 21.43
N LEU A 105 -1.23 -24.16 22.22
CA LEU A 105 -2.28 -23.15 22.38
C LEU A 105 -1.78 -21.89 23.10
N ILE A 106 -0.93 -22.05 24.12
CA ILE A 106 -0.34 -20.94 24.88
C ILE A 106 0.60 -20.13 23.97
N ASP A 107 1.50 -20.79 23.26
CA ASP A 107 2.44 -20.15 22.33
C ASP A 107 1.71 -19.40 21.22
N PHE A 108 0.67 -20.02 20.66
CA PHE A 108 -0.14 -19.38 19.64
C PHE A 108 -0.86 -18.13 20.18
N LYS A 109 -1.43 -18.22 21.39
CA LYS A 109 -2.05 -17.07 22.06
C LYS A 109 -1.04 -15.95 22.32
N GLN A 110 0.16 -16.28 22.80
CA GLN A 110 1.23 -15.29 23.01
C GLN A 110 1.63 -14.64 21.69
N THR A 111 1.78 -15.41 20.62
CA THR A 111 2.09 -14.90 19.28
C THR A 111 1.02 -13.93 18.78
N LEU A 112 -0.26 -14.26 19.00
CA LEU A 112 -1.37 -13.38 18.65
C LEU A 112 -1.32 -12.06 19.44
N ILE A 113 -1.07 -12.14 20.75
CA ILE A 113 -0.94 -10.98 21.63
C ILE A 113 0.25 -10.10 21.21
N ASN A 114 1.41 -10.69 20.95
CA ASN A 114 2.61 -9.97 20.56
C ASN A 114 2.41 -9.18 19.26
N LYS A 115 1.75 -9.79 18.26
CA LYS A 115 1.38 -9.11 17.02
C LYS A 115 0.45 -7.93 17.26
N MET A 116 -0.55 -8.08 18.12
CA MET A 116 -1.45 -6.99 18.50
C MET A 116 -0.69 -5.88 19.25
N ASN A 117 0.22 -6.23 20.15
CA ASN A 117 1.02 -5.28 20.90
C ASN A 117 1.90 -4.41 19.98
N ILE A 118 2.48 -4.98 18.92
CA ILE A 118 3.23 -4.20 17.92
C ILE A 118 2.34 -3.14 17.26
N ILE A 119 1.11 -3.51 16.88
CA ILE A 119 0.16 -2.58 16.27
C ILE A 119 -0.24 -1.49 17.28
N GLN A 120 -0.50 -1.89 18.54
CA GLN A 120 -0.84 -0.96 19.62
C GLN A 120 0.30 0.03 19.90
N LEU A 121 1.55 -0.43 19.96
CA LEU A 121 2.71 0.43 20.15
C LEU A 121 2.85 1.47 19.03
N ASN A 122 2.58 1.07 17.78
CA ASN A 122 2.59 2.01 16.66
C ASN A 122 1.44 3.01 16.76
N TYR A 123 0.25 2.58 17.16
CA TYR A 123 -0.90 3.46 17.40
C TYR A 123 -0.56 4.50 18.48
N ASP A 124 -0.04 4.07 19.63
CA ASP A 124 0.30 4.97 20.74
C ASP A 124 1.41 5.95 20.34
N LYS A 125 2.37 5.50 19.52
CA LYS A 125 3.43 6.35 18.96
C LYS A 125 2.87 7.44 18.04
N GLU A 126 2.04 7.08 17.07
CA GLU A 126 1.44 8.05 16.14
C GLU A 126 0.50 9.02 16.86
N GLN A 127 -0.28 8.54 17.82
CA GLN A 127 -1.12 9.37 18.69
C GLN A 127 -0.26 10.37 19.50
N GLY A 128 0.84 9.91 20.09
CA GLY A 128 1.78 10.77 20.82
C GLY A 128 2.44 11.82 19.92
N ASN A 129 2.80 11.46 18.69
CA ASN A 129 3.36 12.38 17.70
C ASN A 129 2.36 13.47 17.30
N LEU A 130 1.08 13.10 17.12
CA LEU A 130 0.02 14.05 16.81
C LEU A 130 -0.17 15.06 17.96
N ILE A 131 -0.27 14.58 19.20
CA ILE A 131 -0.41 15.44 20.39
C ILE A 131 0.76 16.42 20.53
N LYS A 132 2.00 15.94 20.37
CA LYS A 132 3.20 16.80 20.41
C LYS A 132 3.16 17.87 19.33
N LYS A 133 2.76 17.51 18.11
CA LYS A 133 2.67 18.47 17.00
C LYS A 133 1.56 19.50 17.23
N GLN A 134 0.42 19.09 17.78
CA GLN A 134 -0.67 19.99 18.15
C GLN A 134 -0.23 20.99 19.23
N GLN A 135 0.46 20.52 20.28
CA GLN A 135 1.03 21.39 21.31
C GLN A 135 2.05 22.37 20.72
N TRP A 136 2.93 21.90 19.85
CA TRP A 136 3.89 22.76 19.16
C TRP A 136 3.19 23.83 18.31
N TYR A 137 2.12 23.48 17.60
CA TYR A 137 1.34 24.42 16.80
C TYR A 137 0.67 25.49 17.67
N GLN A 138 0.06 25.09 18.80
CA GLN A 138 -0.54 26.04 19.75
C GLN A 138 0.45 27.08 20.27
N LEU A 139 1.71 26.68 20.53
CA LEU A 139 2.75 27.59 21.01
C LEU A 139 3.29 28.52 19.92
N ASN A 140 3.34 28.07 18.67
CA ASN A 140 3.97 28.80 17.56
C ASN A 140 2.96 29.50 16.64
N GLN A 141 1.67 29.45 16.95
CA GLN A 141 0.57 29.94 16.11
C GLN A 141 0.75 31.38 15.63
N MET A 142 1.24 32.27 16.50
CA MET A 142 1.40 33.70 16.18
C MET A 142 2.62 33.98 15.27
N ASN A 143 3.55 33.03 15.16
CA ASN A 143 4.82 33.18 14.44
C ASN A 143 4.87 32.35 13.14
N LEU A 144 3.77 31.70 12.76
CA LEU A 144 3.70 30.80 11.60
C LEU A 144 3.34 31.56 10.32
N THR A 145 3.98 31.19 9.21
CA THR A 145 3.60 31.65 7.87
C THR A 145 2.44 30.81 7.32
N LYS A 146 1.69 31.34 6.36
CA LYS A 146 0.58 30.62 5.71
C LYS A 146 1.00 29.27 5.09
N GLN A 147 2.24 29.17 4.60
CA GLN A 147 2.78 27.91 4.07
C GLN A 147 2.97 26.88 5.19
N ASN A 148 3.53 27.29 6.33
CA ASN A 148 3.75 26.39 7.46
C ASN A 148 2.42 25.92 8.10
N GLU A 149 1.38 26.74 8.07
CA GLU A 149 0.02 26.34 8.47
C GLU A 149 -0.54 25.27 7.53
N HIS A 150 -0.37 25.43 6.22
CA HIS A 150 -0.80 24.45 5.24
C HIS A 150 -0.09 23.10 5.42
N ASP A 151 1.24 23.11 5.58
CA ASP A 151 2.03 21.90 5.80
C ASP A 151 1.63 21.19 7.11
N TYR A 152 1.28 21.95 8.16
CA TYR A 152 0.74 21.39 9.40
C TYR A 152 -0.61 20.71 9.20
N LEU A 153 -1.53 21.30 8.42
CA LEU A 153 -2.83 20.70 8.14
C LEU A 153 -2.69 19.39 7.37
N ILE A 154 -1.81 19.34 6.38
CA ILE A 154 -1.48 18.11 5.64
C ILE A 154 -0.97 17.04 6.60
N TYR A 155 0.02 17.39 7.43
CA TYR A 155 0.57 16.47 8.43
C TYR A 155 -0.51 15.92 9.38
N CYS A 156 -1.38 16.78 9.90
CA CYS A 156 -2.46 16.38 10.79
C CYS A 156 -3.45 15.44 10.09
N HIS A 157 -3.78 15.71 8.83
CA HIS A 157 -4.63 14.84 8.03
C HIS A 157 -4.00 13.45 7.87
N ASP A 158 -2.76 13.38 7.42
CA ASP A 158 -2.04 12.13 7.17
C ASP A 158 -1.89 11.27 8.44
N VAL A 159 -1.51 11.90 9.55
CA VAL A 159 -1.35 11.19 10.83
C VAL A 159 -2.71 10.73 11.36
N THR A 160 -3.77 11.52 11.22
CA THR A 160 -5.12 11.12 11.61
C THR A 160 -5.60 9.92 10.79
N LEU A 161 -5.36 9.90 9.48
CA LEU A 161 -5.66 8.75 8.63
C LEU A 161 -4.91 7.49 9.08
N LYS A 162 -3.62 7.61 9.41
CA LYS A 162 -2.81 6.50 9.94
C LYS A 162 -3.37 5.96 11.25
N ILE A 163 -3.70 6.85 12.20
CA ILE A 163 -4.30 6.49 13.50
C ILE A 163 -5.62 5.73 13.30
N ASN A 164 -6.52 6.24 12.46
CA ASN A 164 -7.80 5.60 12.16
C ASN A 164 -7.63 4.21 11.51
N THR A 165 -6.64 4.09 10.62
CA THR A 165 -6.28 2.82 9.98
C THR A 165 -5.77 1.82 11.00
N LEU A 166 -4.85 2.23 11.89
CA LEU A 166 -4.33 1.39 12.97
C LEU A 166 -5.44 0.96 13.94
N GLN A 167 -6.38 1.86 14.27
CA GLN A 167 -7.52 1.54 15.13
C GLN A 167 -8.43 0.48 14.49
N SER A 168 -8.73 0.64 13.20
CA SER A 168 -9.51 -0.34 12.43
C SER A 168 -8.78 -1.69 12.35
N LEU A 169 -7.46 -1.66 12.16
CA LEU A 169 -6.62 -2.87 12.15
C LEU A 169 -6.64 -3.60 13.50
N ILE A 170 -6.57 -2.87 14.62
CA ILE A 170 -6.67 -3.46 15.98
C ILE A 170 -8.01 -4.18 16.14
N ASN A 171 -9.12 -3.54 15.75
CA ASN A 171 -10.46 -4.13 15.87
C ASN A 171 -10.60 -5.37 14.98
N TRP A 172 -10.15 -5.29 13.73
CA TRP A 172 -10.13 -6.42 12.81
C TRP A 172 -9.28 -7.58 13.36
N TYR A 173 -8.10 -7.27 13.90
CA TYR A 173 -7.20 -8.29 14.43
C TYR A 173 -7.78 -8.97 15.67
N LYS A 174 -8.49 -8.26 16.55
CA LYS A 174 -9.20 -8.86 17.69
C LYS A 174 -10.20 -9.92 17.25
N LEU A 175 -11.02 -9.61 16.23
CA LEU A 175 -11.99 -10.56 15.66
C LEU A 175 -11.30 -11.74 14.96
N LYS A 176 -10.24 -11.47 14.19
CA LYS A 176 -9.52 -12.54 13.47
C LYS A 176 -8.72 -13.43 14.41
N ALA A 177 -8.21 -12.90 15.51
CA ALA A 177 -7.45 -13.64 16.51
C ALA A 177 -8.33 -14.68 17.22
N THR A 178 -9.57 -14.33 17.58
CA THR A 178 -10.52 -15.28 18.19
C THR A 178 -10.85 -16.41 17.21
N GLU A 179 -11.17 -16.07 15.96
CA GLU A 179 -11.44 -17.06 14.91
C GLU A 179 -10.25 -18.00 14.68
N LYS A 180 -9.03 -17.45 14.62
CA LYS A 180 -7.81 -18.24 14.42
C LYS A 180 -7.53 -19.17 15.61
N TYR A 181 -7.77 -18.70 16.83
CA TYR A 181 -7.58 -19.52 18.04
C TYR A 181 -8.57 -20.69 18.06
N GLU A 182 -9.85 -20.44 17.78
CA GLU A 182 -10.88 -21.48 17.68
C GLU A 182 -10.57 -22.50 16.58
N ASN A 183 -10.10 -22.03 15.42
CA ASN A 183 -9.71 -22.92 14.32
C ASN A 183 -8.52 -23.81 14.69
N LEU A 184 -7.51 -23.27 15.38
CA LEU A 184 -6.39 -24.08 15.87
C LEU A 184 -6.86 -25.10 16.90
N GLU A 185 -7.74 -24.71 17.82
CA GLU A 185 -8.28 -25.63 18.82
C GLU A 185 -9.04 -26.80 18.18
N LYS A 186 -9.84 -26.52 17.15
CA LYS A 186 -10.54 -27.55 16.34
C LYS A 186 -9.53 -28.46 15.63
N LYS A 187 -8.52 -27.88 14.97
CA LYS A 187 -7.45 -28.64 14.28
C LYS A 187 -6.72 -29.58 15.23
N LEU A 188 -6.34 -29.11 16.42
CA LEU A 188 -5.66 -29.93 17.43
C LEU A 188 -6.55 -31.06 17.98
N LYS A 189 -7.88 -30.89 18.01
CA LYS A 189 -8.81 -31.97 18.39
C LYS A 189 -8.95 -33.02 17.28
N SER A 190 -8.91 -32.61 16.02
CA SER A 190 -9.07 -33.51 14.87
C SER A 190 -7.77 -34.18 14.41
N ASP A 191 -6.61 -33.69 14.83
CA ASP A 191 -5.32 -34.21 14.38
C ASP A 191 -5.12 -35.66 14.87
N ALA A 192 -4.87 -36.58 13.94
CA ALA A 192 -4.69 -38.01 14.23
C ALA A 192 -3.59 -38.26 15.27
N ARG A 193 -2.54 -37.43 15.31
CA ARG A 193 -1.39 -37.58 16.22
C ARG A 193 -1.74 -37.34 17.69
N LEU A 194 -2.81 -36.59 17.96
CA LEU A 194 -3.25 -36.26 19.32
C LEU A 194 -4.62 -36.86 19.66
N ASN A 195 -5.52 -37.00 18.69
CA ASN A 195 -6.90 -37.44 18.89
C ASN A 195 -6.99 -38.83 19.53
N GLU A 196 -6.14 -39.77 19.10
CA GLU A 196 -6.12 -41.14 19.65
C GLU A 196 -5.78 -41.21 21.14
N LEU A 197 -5.07 -40.20 21.67
CA LEU A 197 -4.61 -40.13 23.06
C LEU A 197 -5.49 -39.23 23.94
N LEU A 198 -6.28 -38.36 23.32
CA LEU A 198 -7.11 -37.35 24.00
C LEU A 198 -8.57 -37.79 24.23
N LEU A 199 -9.03 -38.87 23.57
CA LEU A 199 -10.24 -39.62 23.94
C LEU A 199 -10.07 -40.27 25.33
#